data_AF-A0A1G4JNJ3-F1
#
_entry.id   AF-A0A1G4JNJ3-F1
#
_cell.length_a   1.000
_cell.length_b   1.000
_cell.length_c   1.000
_cell.angle_alpha   90.00
_cell.angle_beta   90.00
_cell.angle_gamma   90.00
#
_symmetry.space_group_name_H-M   'P 1'
#
loop_
_entity.id
_entity.type
_entity.pdbx_description
1 polymer ?
#
loop_
_entity_poly.entity_id
_entity_poly.type
_entity_poly.pdbx_seq_one_letter_code
_entity_poly.pdbx_strand_id
1 'polypeptide(L)'
;MEGVLSQLILEDAETSSTLIFALDVTARRYFENDLNCSTGTMSSIRAMLNARDQIKVLFLSKLQYLYMYLTKFEVSEVSEKLSFGNLIIYGMDEALGPKEKSLTIEQTRLANLIFNVAFKIKERYQMNVQFVPSQEDHHDDLGKLEQYWREIT
;
A
#
# COMPACT_ATOMS: atom_id res chain seq x y z
N MET A 1 -8.23 7.96 8.74
CA MET A 1 -7.69 7.28 7.54
C MET A 1 -6.97 8.24 6.59
N GLU A 2 -7.49 9.46 6.37
CA GLU A 2 -6.90 10.48 5.48
C GLU A 2 -5.51 10.98 5.90
N GLY A 3 -5.16 10.88 7.19
CA GLY A 3 -3.92 11.47 7.73
C GLY A 3 -2.63 10.93 7.12
N VAL A 4 -2.51 9.62 6.86
CA VAL A 4 -1.25 9.02 6.36
C VAL A 4 -1.00 9.38 4.89
N LEU A 5 -2.03 9.27 4.05
CA LEU A 5 -1.96 9.71 2.65
C LEU A 5 -1.77 11.22 2.55
N SER A 6 -2.48 12.00 3.37
CA SER A 6 -2.32 13.45 3.42
C SER A 6 -0.93 13.86 3.93
N GLN A 7 -0.36 13.15 4.91
CA GLN A 7 1.01 13.37 5.37
C GLN A 7 2.03 13.06 4.28
N LEU A 8 1.87 11.97 3.53
CA LEU A 8 2.75 11.65 2.39
C LEU A 8 2.66 12.66 1.23
N ILE A 9 1.50 13.32 1.10
CA ILE A 9 1.26 14.38 0.12
C ILE A 9 1.80 15.74 0.60
N LEU A 10 1.84 15.96 1.93
CA LEU A 10 2.23 17.22 2.57
C LEU A 10 3.70 17.25 3.02
N GLU A 11 4.34 16.10 3.26
CA GLU A 11 5.75 16.03 3.66
C GLU A 11 6.66 16.51 2.52
N ASP A 12 7.59 17.41 2.86
CA ASP A 12 8.60 18.02 1.98
C ASP A 12 9.66 16.99 1.53
N ALA A 13 9.25 15.92 0.85
CA ALA A 13 10.16 14.91 0.34
C ALA A 13 10.63 15.30 -1.06
N GLU A 14 11.77 16.00 -1.16
CA GLU A 14 12.35 16.44 -2.43
C GLU A 14 12.72 15.32 -3.42
N THR A 15 12.58 14.01 -3.11
CA THR A 15 13.04 12.94 -4.04
C THR A 15 12.35 11.56 -3.99
N SER A 16 11.56 11.21 -2.97
CA SER A 16 11.05 9.83 -2.82
C SER A 16 9.70 9.64 -3.50
N SER A 17 9.72 9.09 -4.73
CA SER A 17 8.49 8.68 -5.41
C SER A 17 7.77 7.57 -4.63
N THR A 18 6.44 7.60 -4.63
CA THR A 18 5.59 6.67 -3.87
C THR A 18 4.76 5.83 -4.83
N LEU A 19 4.79 4.51 -4.66
CA LEU A 19 3.93 3.57 -5.37
C LEU A 19 2.80 3.12 -4.45
N ILE A 20 1.56 3.25 -4.91
CA ILE A 20 0.37 2.86 -4.16
C ILE A 20 -0.33 1.73 -4.92
N PHE A 21 -0.48 0.57 -4.28
CA PHE A 21 -1.39 -0.48 -4.73
C PHE A 21 -2.74 -0.29 -4.07
N ALA A 22 -3.73 0.15 -4.85
CA ALA A 22 -5.12 0.26 -4.42
C ALA A 22 -5.84 -1.05 -4.76
N LEU A 23 -6.25 -1.77 -3.72
CA LEU A 23 -6.85 -3.09 -3.86
C LEU A 23 -8.39 -3.00 -3.84
N ASP A 24 -9.00 -3.68 -4.79
CA ASP A 24 -10.45 -3.78 -4.97
C ASP A 24 -11.16 -2.49 -5.43
N VAL A 25 -12.46 -2.61 -5.69
CA VAL A 25 -13.32 -1.57 -6.26
C VAL A 25 -13.55 -0.44 -5.26
N THR A 26 -13.59 -0.73 -3.97
CA THR A 26 -13.81 0.29 -2.93
C THR A 26 -12.62 1.23 -2.81
N ALA A 27 -11.39 0.70 -2.76
CA ALA A 27 -10.20 1.53 -2.84
C ALA A 27 -10.20 2.35 -4.13
N ARG A 28 -10.50 1.72 -5.27
CA ARG A 28 -10.56 2.44 -6.54
C ARG A 28 -11.54 3.61 -6.50
N ARG A 29 -12.76 3.40 -6.00
CA ARG A 29 -13.77 4.46 -5.85
C ARG A 29 -13.31 5.57 -4.92
N TYR A 30 -12.64 5.25 -3.82
CA TYR A 30 -12.07 6.24 -2.91
C TYR A 30 -11.02 7.10 -3.63
N PHE A 31 -10.08 6.48 -4.35
CA PHE A 31 -9.04 7.22 -5.08
C PHE A 31 -9.60 8.02 -6.28
N GLU A 32 -10.62 7.51 -6.97
CA GLU A 32 -11.20 8.19 -8.14
C GLU A 32 -12.18 9.31 -7.74
N ASN A 33 -12.97 9.14 -6.67
CA ASN A 33 -14.02 10.08 -6.29
C ASN A 33 -13.58 11.03 -5.17
N ASP A 34 -12.98 10.53 -4.09
CA ASP A 34 -12.76 11.31 -2.88
C ASP A 34 -11.50 12.18 -2.95
N LEU A 35 -10.42 11.69 -3.57
CA LEU A 35 -9.21 12.49 -3.78
C LEU A 35 -9.40 13.62 -4.80
N ASN A 36 -10.28 13.45 -5.78
CA ASN A 36 -10.63 14.52 -6.72
C ASN A 36 -11.57 15.56 -6.06
N CYS A 37 -12.33 15.17 -5.03
CA CYS A 37 -13.27 16.03 -4.33
C CYS A 37 -12.69 16.74 -3.09
N SER A 38 -11.60 16.23 -2.49
CA SER A 38 -10.90 16.88 -1.37
C SER A 38 -10.03 18.06 -1.84
N THR A 39 -10.64 18.99 -2.57
CA THR A 39 -10.03 20.26 -3.02
C THR A 39 -9.76 21.24 -1.87
N GLY A 40 -10.18 20.92 -0.64
CA GLY A 40 -10.03 21.78 0.55
C GLY A 40 -8.78 21.54 1.40
N THR A 41 -8.12 20.38 1.31
CA THR A 41 -6.96 20.02 2.17
C THR A 41 -5.61 20.08 1.45
N MET A 42 -5.59 20.17 0.12
CA MET A 42 -4.37 20.35 -0.68
C MET A 42 -4.09 21.83 -0.94
N SER A 43 -3.69 22.57 0.08
CA SER A 43 -3.54 24.04 -0.02
C SER A 43 -2.26 24.51 -0.73
N SER A 44 -1.49 23.63 -1.39
CA SER A 44 -0.25 24.02 -2.07
C SER A 44 -0.18 23.50 -3.51
N ILE A 45 0.21 24.38 -4.44
CA ILE A 45 0.50 24.04 -5.85
C ILE A 45 1.55 22.92 -5.92
N ARG A 46 2.43 22.82 -4.92
CA ARG A 46 3.46 21.78 -4.77
C ARG A 46 2.87 20.41 -4.43
N ALA A 47 1.89 20.32 -3.52
CA ALA A 47 1.18 19.07 -3.24
C ALA A 47 0.49 18.53 -4.51
N MET A 48 -0.04 19.44 -5.34
CA MET A 48 -0.67 19.09 -6.62
C MET A 48 0.32 18.61 -7.69
N LEU A 49 1.54 19.16 -7.72
CA LEU A 49 2.63 18.71 -8.60
C LEU A 49 3.24 17.38 -8.12
N ASN A 50 3.45 17.22 -6.81
CA ASN A 50 3.94 15.97 -6.21
C ASN A 50 2.96 14.82 -6.41
N ALA A 51 1.65 15.07 -6.26
CA ALA A 51 0.62 14.08 -6.54
C ALA A 51 0.60 13.62 -8.02
N ARG A 52 1.02 14.47 -8.96
CA ARG A 52 1.07 14.14 -10.39
C ARG A 52 2.32 13.39 -10.80
N ASP A 53 3.49 13.83 -10.35
CA ASP A 53 4.77 13.32 -10.87
C ASP A 53 5.42 12.28 -9.97
N GLN A 54 5.13 12.29 -8.66
CA GLN A 54 5.82 11.46 -7.67
C GLN A 54 4.96 10.35 -7.09
N ILE A 55 3.62 10.42 -7.19
CA ILE A 55 2.71 9.38 -6.69
C ILE A 55 2.16 8.58 -7.87
N LYS A 56 2.47 7.28 -7.92
CA LYS A 56 1.90 6.36 -8.91
C LYS A 56 0.92 5.44 -8.22
N VAL A 57 -0.33 5.44 -8.67
CA VAL A 57 -1.38 4.57 -8.14
C VAL A 57 -1.65 3.46 -9.16
N LEU A 58 -1.67 2.21 -8.68
CA LEU A 58 -1.98 1.03 -9.47
C LEU A 58 -3.18 0.31 -8.85
N PHE A 59 -4.26 0.22 -9.63
CA PHE A 59 -5.50 -0.42 -9.21
C PHE A 59 -5.46 -1.91 -9.52
N LEU A 60 -5.68 -2.73 -8.50
CA LEU A 60 -5.68 -4.19 -8.62
C LEU A 60 -7.00 -4.74 -8.11
N SER A 61 -7.71 -5.48 -8.95
CA SER A 61 -9.00 -6.10 -8.59
C SER A 61 -8.87 -7.42 -7.84
N LYS A 62 -7.67 -7.99 -7.74
CA LYS A 62 -7.42 -9.30 -7.11
C LYS A 62 -6.08 -9.30 -6.36
N LEU A 63 -6.07 -9.92 -5.18
CA LEU A 63 -4.86 -10.09 -4.37
C LEU A 63 -3.78 -10.93 -5.08
N GLN A 64 -4.17 -11.86 -5.95
CA GLN A 64 -3.24 -12.63 -6.78
C GLN A 64 -2.35 -11.75 -7.65
N TYR A 65 -2.90 -10.65 -8.19
CA TYR A 65 -2.12 -9.73 -9.00
C TYR A 65 -1.12 -8.96 -8.15
N LEU A 66 -1.50 -8.57 -6.93
CA LEU A 66 -0.56 -7.95 -5.98
C LEU A 66 0.63 -8.89 -5.75
N TYR A 67 0.37 -10.16 -5.42
CA TYR A 67 1.44 -11.14 -5.24
C TYR A 67 2.35 -11.24 -6.46
N MET A 68 1.79 -11.36 -7.68
CA MET A 68 2.58 -11.41 -8.91
C MET A 68 3.44 -10.16 -9.13
N TYR A 69 2.91 -8.96 -8.85
CA TYR A 69 3.67 -7.72 -8.96
C TYR A 69 4.80 -7.65 -7.95
N LEU A 70 4.53 -8.01 -6.69
CA LEU A 70 5.55 -8.08 -5.64
C LEU A 70 6.63 -9.10 -6.01
N THR A 71 6.27 -10.31 -6.43
CA THR A 71 7.24 -11.32 -6.88
C THR A 71 8.03 -10.83 -8.11
N LYS A 72 7.40 -10.12 -9.05
CA LYS A 72 8.12 -9.51 -10.16
C LYS A 72 9.18 -8.53 -9.67
N PHE A 73 8.86 -7.69 -8.68
CA PHE A 73 9.83 -6.80 -8.06
C PHE A 73 10.91 -7.55 -7.28
N GLU A 74 10.58 -8.64 -6.61
CA GLU A 74 11.58 -9.50 -5.96
C GLU A 74 12.54 -10.11 -6.99
N VAL A 75 12.07 -10.51 -8.17
CA VAL A 75 12.91 -11.18 -9.17
C VAL A 75 13.65 -10.20 -10.08
N SER A 76 13.15 -8.98 -10.28
CA SER A 76 13.77 -7.98 -11.16
C SER A 76 15.24 -7.72 -10.77
N GLU A 77 16.09 -7.61 -11.79
CA GLU A 77 17.51 -7.34 -11.58
C GLU A 77 17.71 -5.94 -10.99
N VAL A 78 18.72 -5.82 -10.12
CA VAL A 78 19.09 -4.58 -9.40
C VAL A 78 19.42 -3.41 -10.35
N SER A 79 19.62 -3.68 -11.65
CA SER A 79 19.84 -2.68 -12.70
C SER A 79 18.59 -1.82 -12.96
N GLU A 80 17.39 -2.36 -12.78
CA GLU A 80 16.13 -1.61 -12.71
C GLU A 80 15.84 -1.26 -11.26
N LYS A 81 16.65 -0.37 -10.67
CA LYS A 81 16.31 0.18 -9.35
C LYS A 81 14.92 0.82 -9.44
N LEU A 82 13.96 0.24 -8.73
CA LEU A 82 12.70 0.90 -8.44
C LEU A 82 13.05 2.23 -7.77
N SER A 83 12.76 3.35 -8.45
CA SER A 83 13.04 4.70 -7.95
C SER A 83 12.05 5.16 -6.87
N PHE A 84 11.23 4.23 -6.36
CA PHE A 84 10.25 4.48 -5.33
C PHE A 84 10.89 4.36 -3.95
N GLY A 85 10.79 5.44 -3.16
CA GLY A 85 11.18 5.43 -1.76
C GLY A 85 10.13 4.79 -0.86
N ASN A 86 8.86 4.82 -1.28
CA ASN A 86 7.73 4.32 -0.51
C ASN A 86 6.83 3.39 -1.34
N LEU A 87 6.38 2.30 -0.72
CA LEU A 87 5.36 1.40 -1.22
C LEU A 87 4.20 1.33 -0.24
N ILE A 88 3.00 1.60 -0.72
CA ILE A 88 1.78 1.59 0.07
C ILE A 88 0.84 0.54 -0.51
N ILE A 89 0.37 -0.36 0.34
CA ILE A 89 -0.63 -1.36 -0.01
C ILE A 89 -1.91 -0.96 0.71
N TYR A 90 -2.89 -0.47 -0.05
CA TYR A 90 -4.16 0.04 0.46
C TYR A 90 -5.29 -0.96 0.21
N GLY A 91 -6.08 -1.27 1.23
CA GLY A 91 -7.29 -2.09 1.12
C GLY A 91 -7.04 -3.59 1.13
N MET A 92 -5.95 -4.05 1.77
CA MET A 92 -5.66 -5.49 1.87
C MET A 92 -6.68 -6.23 2.74
N ASP A 93 -7.25 -5.54 3.72
CA ASP A 93 -8.34 -6.01 4.57
C ASP A 93 -9.57 -6.41 3.75
N GLU A 94 -9.98 -5.58 2.79
CA GLU A 94 -11.13 -5.87 1.93
C GLU A 94 -10.79 -6.94 0.88
N ALA A 95 -9.58 -6.89 0.30
CA ALA A 95 -9.14 -7.85 -0.71
C ALA A 95 -8.98 -9.29 -0.20
N LEU A 96 -8.84 -9.49 1.12
CA LEU A 96 -8.81 -10.81 1.76
C LEU A 96 -10.20 -11.44 1.90
N GLY A 97 -11.28 -10.71 1.61
CA GLY A 97 -12.64 -11.23 1.57
C GLY A 97 -13.49 -10.90 2.80
N PRO A 98 -14.68 -11.53 2.94
CA PRO A 98 -15.70 -11.09 3.88
C PRO A 98 -15.27 -11.15 5.34
N LYS A 99 -15.74 -10.16 6.11
CA LYS A 99 -15.45 -9.94 7.52
C LYS A 99 -15.99 -11.06 8.40
N GLU A 100 -15.15 -12.01 8.75
CA GLU A 100 -15.34 -12.84 9.94
C GLU A 100 -14.56 -12.24 11.12
N LYS A 101 -14.93 -12.58 12.36
CA LYS A 101 -14.27 -12.03 13.56
C LYS A 101 -12.78 -12.38 13.65
N SER A 102 -12.34 -13.40 12.91
CA SER A 102 -10.96 -13.89 12.86
C SER A 102 -10.60 -14.24 11.43
N LEU A 103 -9.32 -14.13 11.07
CA LEU A 103 -8.85 -14.58 9.76
C LEU A 103 -8.97 -16.11 9.66
N THR A 104 -9.57 -16.59 8.57
CA THR A 104 -9.55 -18.02 8.24
C THR A 104 -8.11 -18.49 7.96
N ILE A 105 -7.89 -19.81 7.96
CA ILE A 105 -6.58 -20.40 7.63
C ILE A 105 -6.10 -19.96 6.25
N GLU A 106 -7.02 -19.90 5.28
CA GLU A 106 -6.71 -19.51 3.91
C GLU A 106 -6.32 -18.03 3.81
N GLN A 107 -7.07 -17.14 4.48
CA GLN A 107 -6.77 -15.71 4.55
C GLN A 107 -5.45 -15.45 5.27
N THR A 108 -5.20 -16.15 6.38
CA THR A 108 -3.94 -16.07 7.14
C THR A 108 -2.77 -16.49 6.28
N ARG A 109 -2.91 -17.57 5.51
CA ARG A 109 -1.87 -18.04 4.59
C ARG A 109 -1.59 -17.00 3.49
N LEU A 110 -2.63 -16.41 2.92
CA LEU A 110 -2.49 -15.38 1.88
C LEU A 110 -1.85 -14.10 2.42
N ALA A 111 -2.30 -13.61 3.57
CA ALA A 111 -1.72 -12.44 4.22
C ALA A 111 -0.23 -12.66 4.54
N ASN A 112 0.12 -13.81 5.12
CA ASN A 112 1.52 -14.17 5.38
C ASN A 112 2.38 -14.20 4.12
N LEU A 113 1.82 -14.72 3.02
CA LEU A 113 2.53 -14.76 1.75
C LEU A 113 2.82 -13.35 1.21
N ILE A 114 1.83 -12.45 1.30
CA ILE A 114 1.99 -11.05 0.89
C ILE A 114 2.99 -10.34 1.79
N PHE A 115 2.86 -10.45 3.11
CA PHE A 115 3.79 -9.82 4.05
C PHE A 115 5.23 -10.27 3.81
N ASN A 116 5.47 -11.58 3.71
CA ASN A 116 6.80 -12.13 3.46
C ASN A 116 7.46 -11.49 2.23
N VAL A 117 6.78 -11.47 1.08
CA VAL A 117 7.36 -10.89 -0.14
C VAL A 117 7.51 -9.37 -0.02
N ALA A 118 6.54 -8.68 0.58
CA ALA A 118 6.60 -7.24 0.76
C ALA A 118 7.78 -6.80 1.65
N PHE A 119 8.04 -7.51 2.75
CA PHE A 119 9.18 -7.20 3.63
C PHE A 119 10.52 -7.58 3.00
N LYS A 120 10.61 -8.65 2.20
CA LYS A 120 11.82 -8.90 1.40
C LYS A 120 12.12 -7.78 0.41
N ILE A 121 11.09 -7.22 -0.23
CA ILE A 121 11.23 -6.08 -1.14
C ILE A 121 11.70 -4.84 -0.36
N LYS A 122 11.11 -4.60 0.82
CA LYS A 122 11.52 -3.52 1.74
C LYS A 122 13.03 -3.55 1.99
N GLU A 123 13.58 -4.71 2.36
CA GLU A 123 15.01 -4.88 2.61
C GLU A 123 15.84 -4.71 1.33
N ARG A 124 15.44 -5.39 0.25
CA ARG A 124 16.20 -5.44 -0.99
C ARG A 124 16.36 -4.07 -1.64
N TYR A 125 15.31 -3.27 -1.63
CA TYR A 125 15.28 -1.95 -2.27
C TYR A 125 15.47 -0.80 -1.28
N GLN A 126 15.63 -1.09 0.02
CA GLN A 126 15.69 -0.09 1.10
C GLN A 126 14.52 0.90 1.05
N MET A 127 13.35 0.41 0.66
CA MET A 127 12.14 1.23 0.53
C MET A 127 11.25 1.06 1.76
N ASN A 128 10.47 2.08 2.10
CA ASN A 128 9.46 1.96 3.15
C ASN A 128 8.23 1.21 2.63
N VAL A 129 7.71 0.26 3.41
CA VAL A 129 6.50 -0.49 3.07
C VAL A 129 5.46 -0.27 4.14
N GLN A 130 4.28 0.20 3.73
CA GLN A 130 3.16 0.49 4.61
C GLN A 130 1.89 -0.20 4.13
N PHE A 131 1.16 -0.79 5.07
CA PHE A 131 -0.15 -1.37 4.83
C PHE A 131 -1.20 -0.44 5.42
N VAL A 132 -2.14 -0.02 4.60
CA VAL A 132 -3.21 0.90 5.00
C VAL A 132 -4.54 0.18 4.82
N PRO A 133 -5.30 -0.05 5.90
CA PRO A 133 -6.61 -0.65 5.80
C PRO A 133 -7.59 0.32 5.13
N SER A 134 -8.52 -0.24 4.35
CA SER A 134 -9.61 0.52 3.73
C SER A 134 -10.77 0.76 4.70
N GLN A 135 -10.90 -0.05 5.76
CA GLN A 135 -11.97 0.05 6.73
C GLN A 135 -11.43 0.33 8.15
N GLU A 136 -12.18 1.10 8.93
CA GLU A 136 -11.79 1.49 10.31
C GLU A 136 -11.91 0.34 11.31
N ASP A 137 -12.68 -0.71 10.97
CA ASP A 137 -12.77 -1.92 11.78
C ASP A 137 -11.51 -2.78 11.57
N HIS A 138 -10.51 -2.53 12.40
CA HIS A 138 -9.29 -3.31 12.41
C HIS A 138 -9.58 -4.77 12.78
N HIS A 139 -9.33 -5.69 11.84
CA HIS A 139 -9.02 -7.07 12.21
C HIS A 139 -7.71 -7.06 12.99
N ASP A 140 -7.80 -7.21 14.31
CA ASP A 140 -6.65 -7.25 15.24
C ASP A 140 -5.61 -8.32 14.81
N ASP A 141 -6.08 -9.40 14.18
CA ASP A 141 -5.22 -10.48 13.67
C ASP A 141 -4.31 -10.04 12.50
N LEU A 142 -4.80 -9.18 11.59
CA LEU A 142 -4.00 -8.74 10.45
C LEU A 142 -2.88 -7.79 10.89
N GLY A 143 -3.19 -6.89 11.84
CA GLY A 143 -2.20 -6.02 12.46
C GLY A 143 -1.14 -6.80 13.24
N LYS A 144 -1.55 -7.86 13.97
CA LYS A 144 -0.60 -8.76 14.64
C LYS A 144 0.33 -9.49 13.67
N LEU A 145 -0.20 -9.98 12.55
CA LEU A 145 0.61 -10.61 11.51
C LEU A 145 1.60 -9.63 10.89
N GLU A 146 1.16 -8.41 10.60
CA GLU A 146 2.03 -7.36 10.08
C GLU A 146 3.16 -7.04 11.08
N GLN A 147 2.83 -6.86 12.36
CA GLN A 147 3.81 -6.60 13.41
C GLN A 147 4.82 -7.74 13.54
N TYR A 148 4.35 -9.00 13.54
CA TYR A 148 5.22 -10.17 13.58
C TYR A 148 6.27 -10.15 12.47
N TRP A 149 5.86 -9.85 11.23
CA TRP A 149 6.80 -9.76 10.11
C TRP A 149 7.72 -8.54 10.19
N ARG A 150 7.26 -7.42 10.74
CA ARG A 150 8.11 -6.24 11.02
C ARG A 150 9.20 -6.52 12.05
N GLU A 151 8.98 -7.45 12.98
CA GLU A 151 9.95 -7.78 14.03
C GLU A 151 10.98 -8.83 13.59
N ILE A 152 10.61 -9.70 12.64
CA ILE A 152 11.49 -10.78 12.15
C ILE A 152 12.39 -10.33 11.00
N THR A 153 12.00 -9.29 10.28
CA THR A 153 12.69 -8.75 9.10
C THR A 153 13.32 -7.40 9.42
#